data_AF-A0A8J9YEJ0-F1
#
_entry.id   AF-A0A8J9YEJ0-F1
#
_cell.length_a   1.000
_cell.length_b   1.000
_cell.length_c   1.000
_cell.angle_alpha   90.00
_cell.angle_beta   90.00
_cell.angle_gamma   90.00
#
_symmetry.space_group_name_H-M   'P 1'
#
loop_
_entity.id
_entity.type
_entity.pdbx_description
1 polymer ?
#
loop_
_entity_poly.entity_id
_entity_poly.type
_entity_poly.pdbx_seq_one_letter_code
_entity_poly.pdbx_strand_id
1 'polypeptide(L)'
;MRLSLLLVTFMLVAAQCQDCTVKGKQCNAHEQCCGGCCFDKHCMDTFRSCLEDLNVCKGHACRGEEICVPYQPRQCLGCEPLPICREKRET
;
A
#
# COMPACT_ATOMS: atom_id res chain seq x y z
N MET A 1 -38.83 14.53 -11.67
CA MET A 1 -37.90 13.87 -12.62
C MET A 1 -36.62 14.67 -12.93
N ARG A 2 -36.65 16.02 -13.03
CA ARG A 2 -35.43 16.81 -13.33
C ARG A 2 -34.35 16.79 -12.23
N LEU A 3 -34.76 16.75 -10.95
CA LEU A 3 -33.85 16.73 -9.80
C LEU A 3 -33.09 15.39 -9.67
N SER A 4 -33.77 14.28 -9.94
CA SER A 4 -33.18 12.93 -9.91
C SER A 4 -32.08 12.77 -10.95
N LEU A 5 -32.26 13.37 -12.14
CA LEU A 5 -31.26 13.33 -13.21
C LEU A 5 -29.98 14.08 -12.82
N LEU A 6 -30.10 15.23 -12.13
CA LEU A 6 -28.98 16.03 -11.63
C LEU A 6 -28.19 15.32 -10.53
N LEU A 7 -28.86 14.57 -9.66
CA LEU A 7 -28.22 13.76 -8.62
C LEU A 7 -27.40 12.62 -9.22
N VAL A 8 -27.93 11.96 -10.25
CA VAL A 8 -27.23 10.86 -10.95
C VAL A 8 -25.99 11.38 -11.69
N THR A 9 -26.09 12.53 -12.37
CA THR A 9 -24.92 13.13 -13.05
C THR A 9 -23.86 13.62 -12.07
N PHE A 10 -24.25 14.18 -10.91
CA PHE A 10 -23.30 14.60 -9.89
C PHE A 10 -22.52 13.42 -9.28
N MET A 11 -23.20 12.29 -9.03
CA MET A 11 -22.57 11.05 -8.55
C MET A 11 -21.58 10.46 -9.57
N LEU A 12 -21.91 10.50 -10.86
CA LEU A 12 -21.03 10.01 -11.94
C LEU A 12 -19.74 10.83 -12.09
N VAL A 13 -19.79 12.14 -11.82
CA VAL A 13 -18.60 13.00 -11.85
C VAL A 13 -17.72 12.78 -10.61
N ALA A 14 -18.31 12.55 -9.44
CA ALA A 14 -17.57 12.27 -8.21
C ALA A 14 -16.81 10.92 -8.25
N ALA A 15 -17.28 9.95 -9.03
CA ALA A 15 -16.59 8.66 -9.20
C ALA A 15 -15.24 8.76 -9.94
N GLN A 16 -14.96 9.87 -10.64
CA GLN A 16 -13.74 10.03 -11.45
C GLN A 16 -12.52 10.52 -10.65
N CYS A 17 -12.62 10.69 -9.32
CA CYS A 17 -11.58 11.34 -8.53
C CYS A 17 -10.57 10.41 -7.82
N GLN A 18 -10.53 9.11 -8.09
CA GLN A 18 -9.53 8.22 -7.48
C GLN A 18 -8.90 7.31 -8.53
N ASP A 19 -8.22 7.91 -9.51
CA ASP A 19 -7.35 7.20 -10.44
C ASP A 19 -6.02 6.85 -9.73
N CYS A 20 -6.11 6.04 -8.68
CA CYS A 20 -4.98 5.50 -7.96
C CYS A 20 -4.90 3.98 -8.15
N THR A 21 -3.68 3.49 -8.06
CA THR A 21 -3.27 2.12 -8.29
C THR A 21 -3.33 1.36 -6.97
N VAL A 22 -4.03 0.23 -6.99
CA VAL A 22 -4.22 -0.62 -5.81
C VAL A 22 -2.99 -1.46 -5.49
N LYS A 23 -2.94 -2.04 -4.27
CA LYS A 23 -1.84 -2.90 -3.81
C LYS A 23 -1.46 -3.99 -4.83
N GLY A 24 -0.15 -4.17 -5.04
CA GLY A 24 0.44 -5.18 -5.92
C GLY A 24 0.43 -4.83 -7.41
N LYS A 25 -0.16 -3.71 -7.82
CA LYS A 25 -0.09 -3.21 -9.19
C LYS A 25 1.16 -2.36 -9.40
N GLN A 26 1.58 -2.25 -10.66
CA GLN A 26 2.78 -1.50 -11.03
C GLN A 26 2.60 0.01 -10.84
N CYS A 27 3.64 0.67 -10.35
CA CYS A 27 3.70 2.11 -10.16
C CYS A 27 5.10 2.65 -10.48
N ASN A 28 5.16 3.94 -10.81
CA ASN A 28 6.39 4.70 -11.02
C ASN A 28 6.61 5.76 -9.94
N ALA A 29 5.54 6.20 -9.26
CA ALA A 29 5.57 7.25 -8.26
C ALA A 29 4.66 6.91 -7.08
N HIS A 30 4.95 7.44 -5.88
CA HIS A 30 4.24 7.06 -4.66
C HIS A 30 2.79 7.55 -4.64
N GLU A 31 2.52 8.71 -5.25
CA GLU A 31 1.20 9.34 -5.34
C GLU A 31 0.23 8.53 -6.20
N GLN A 32 0.77 7.62 -7.02
CA GLN A 32 -0.03 6.72 -7.82
C GLN A 32 -0.69 5.63 -6.97
N CYS A 33 -0.27 5.38 -5.73
CA CYS A 33 -0.77 4.26 -4.94
C CYS A 33 -1.91 4.65 -4.00
N CYS A 34 -3.03 3.91 -4.04
CA CYS A 34 -4.14 4.13 -3.12
C CYS A 34 -3.73 3.73 -1.70
N GLY A 35 -3.67 4.70 -0.78
CA GLY A 35 -3.41 4.42 0.64
C GLY A 35 -2.04 3.79 0.89
N GLY A 36 -1.02 4.19 0.12
CA GLY A 36 0.25 3.49 0.16
C GLY A 36 1.40 4.25 -0.44
N CYS A 37 2.44 3.50 -0.80
CA CYS A 37 3.59 4.01 -1.51
C CYS A 37 4.02 3.05 -2.61
N CYS A 38 4.72 3.58 -3.59
CA CYS A 38 5.38 2.77 -4.60
C CYS A 38 6.71 2.22 -4.07
N PHE A 39 6.85 0.91 -3.98
CA PHE A 39 8.08 0.24 -3.57
C PHE A 39 8.40 -0.90 -4.55
N ASP A 40 9.64 -0.95 -5.01
CA ASP A 40 10.08 -1.92 -6.03
C ASP A 40 9.14 -1.97 -7.26
N LYS A 41 8.73 -0.79 -7.74
CA LYS A 41 7.77 -0.60 -8.84
C LYS A 41 6.37 -1.18 -8.60
N HIS A 42 6.01 -1.50 -7.36
CA HIS A 42 4.68 -2.00 -7.00
C HIS A 42 4.06 -1.19 -5.87
N CYS A 43 2.75 -0.99 -5.93
CA CYS A 43 2.03 -0.32 -4.86
C CYS A 43 1.96 -1.22 -3.62
N MET A 44 2.41 -0.69 -2.50
CA MET A 44 2.32 -1.32 -1.19
C MET A 44 1.39 -0.51 -0.30
N ASP A 45 0.52 -1.20 0.42
CA ASP A 45 -0.32 -0.59 1.44
C ASP A 45 0.54 -0.30 2.66
N THR A 46 0.69 0.99 3.00
CA THR A 46 1.51 1.44 4.12
C THR A 46 0.76 2.40 5.07
N PHE A 47 -0.48 2.80 4.74
CA PHE A 47 -1.22 3.82 5.50
C PHE A 47 -1.97 3.33 6.74
N ARG A 48 -1.72 2.09 7.18
CA ARG A 48 -2.38 1.56 8.36
C ARG A 48 -2.07 2.40 9.62
N SER A 49 -2.97 2.33 10.60
CA SER A 49 -2.87 3.14 11.82
C SER A 49 -1.55 2.92 12.55
N CYS A 50 -0.85 4.02 12.85
CA CYS A 50 0.40 4.02 13.62
C CYS A 50 0.21 3.60 15.09
N LEU A 51 -1.04 3.47 15.54
CA LEU A 51 -1.39 3.08 16.91
C LEU A 51 -1.62 1.57 17.06
N GLU A 52 -1.68 0.83 15.96
CA GLU A 52 -1.81 -0.64 16.00
C GLU A 52 -0.43 -1.31 16.07
N ASP A 53 -0.36 -2.49 16.70
CA ASP A 53 0.83 -3.34 16.62
C ASP A 53 0.90 -4.00 15.24
N LEU A 54 1.87 -3.57 14.44
CA LEU A 54 2.04 -3.99 13.05
C LEU A 54 3.09 -5.10 12.96
N ASN A 55 2.71 -6.31 13.38
CA ASN A 55 3.54 -7.49 13.18
C ASN A 55 3.41 -8.00 11.73
N VAL A 56 4.02 -7.28 10.79
CA VAL A 56 3.94 -7.55 9.34
C VAL A 56 4.61 -8.86 8.91
N CYS A 57 5.50 -9.39 9.75
CA CYS A 57 6.11 -10.70 9.53
C CYS A 57 5.25 -11.87 9.99
N LYS A 58 4.21 -11.63 10.79
CA LYS A 58 3.27 -12.67 11.21
C LYS A 58 2.47 -13.18 10.01
N GLY A 59 2.81 -14.37 9.53
CA GLY A 59 2.18 -14.99 8.37
C GLY A 59 2.82 -14.63 7.02
N HIS A 60 3.92 -13.86 7.01
CA HIS A 60 4.72 -13.67 5.80
C HIS A 60 5.77 -14.78 5.69
N ALA A 61 5.72 -15.54 4.60
CA ALA A 61 6.64 -16.64 4.35
C ALA A 61 7.80 -16.18 3.44
N CYS A 62 9.03 -16.35 3.93
CA CYS A 62 10.25 -16.17 3.15
C CYS A 62 10.74 -17.49 2.55
N ARG A 63 11.64 -17.43 1.57
CA ARG A 63 12.13 -18.63 0.88
C ARG A 63 13.39 -19.17 1.56
N GLY A 64 13.45 -20.49 1.77
CA GLY A 64 14.64 -21.16 2.29
C GLY A 64 15.01 -20.69 3.70
N GLU A 65 16.23 -20.18 3.85
CA GLU A 65 16.82 -19.73 5.14
C GLU A 65 16.67 -18.22 5.38
N GLU A 66 15.95 -17.52 4.50
CA GLU A 66 15.65 -16.10 4.67
C GLU A 66 14.73 -15.88 5.88
N ILE A 67 15.00 -14.80 6.61
CA ILE A 67 14.17 -14.31 7.70
C ILE A 67 13.35 -13.10 7.24
N CYS A 68 12.10 -13.04 7.66
CA CYS A 68 11.29 -11.84 7.48
C CYS A 68 11.79 -10.76 8.45
N VAL A 69 12.04 -9.57 7.92
CA VAL A 69 12.35 -8.38 8.71
C VAL A 69 11.41 -7.24 8.33
N PRO A 70 10.88 -6.49 9.30
CA PRO A 70 10.11 -5.28 9.02
C PRO A 70 11.05 -4.20 8.48
N TYR A 71 10.70 -3.61 7.34
CA TYR A 71 11.49 -2.56 6.69
C TYR A 71 10.62 -1.36 6.33
N GLN A 72 11.00 -0.19 6.82
CA GLN A 72 10.36 1.07 6.45
C GLN A 72 11.18 1.79 5.37
N PRO A 73 10.69 1.87 4.12
CA PRO A 73 11.36 2.66 3.08
C PRO A 73 11.28 4.14 3.45
N ARG A 74 12.40 4.87 3.35
CA ARG A 74 12.47 6.30 3.72
C ARG A 74 11.48 7.20 2.97
N GLN A 75 11.08 6.78 1.78
CA GLN A 75 10.17 7.51 0.90
C GLN A 75 8.69 7.20 1.18
N CYS A 76 8.41 6.16 1.97
CA CYS A 76 7.06 5.77 2.35
C CYS A 76 6.74 6.40 3.71
N LEU A 77 5.84 7.37 3.71
CA LEU A 77 5.40 8.09 4.92
C LEU A 77 4.33 7.33 5.73
N GLY A 78 3.89 6.17 5.24
CA GLY A 78 2.95 5.31 5.94
C GLY A 78 3.56 4.66 7.18
N CYS A 79 2.72 4.24 8.13
CA CYS A 79 3.16 3.67 9.40
C CYS A 79 3.32 2.14 9.37
N GLU A 80 2.76 1.45 8.37
CA GLU A 80 2.97 0.01 8.22
C GLU A 80 4.29 -0.29 7.50
N PRO A 81 5.27 -0.95 8.16
CA PRO A 81 6.49 -1.36 7.52
C PRO A 81 6.26 -2.50 6.53
N LEU A 82 7.12 -2.65 5.54
CA LEU A 82 7.06 -3.75 4.59
C LEU A 82 7.71 -5.01 5.15
N PRO A 83 7.09 -6.20 5.04
CA PRO A 83 7.77 -7.45 5.33
C PRO A 83 8.72 -7.78 4.18
N ILE A 84 10.03 -7.74 4.44
CA ILE A 84 11.04 -8.12 3.45
C ILE A 84 11.81 -9.36 3.90
N CYS A 85 12.17 -10.21 2.96
CA CYS A 85 12.99 -11.37 3.23
C CYS A 85 14.48 -10.99 3.10
N ARG A 86 15.28 -11.38 4.09
CA ARG A 86 16.74 -11.20 4.09
C ARG A 86 17.43 -12.47 4.54
N GLU A 87 18.62 -12.71 4.01
CA GLU A 87 19.49 -13.77 4.51
C GLU A 87 19.78 -13.58 6.00
N LYS A 88 19.69 -14.67 6.75
CA LYS A 88 20.07 -14.72 8.16
C LYS A 88 21.58 -14.50 8.25
N ARG A 89 22.03 -13.28 8.60
CA ARG A 89 23.44 -13.09 8.92
C ARG A 89 23.75 -13.84 10.21
N GLU A 90 24.57 -14.88 10.11
CA GLU A 90 25.22 -15.50 11.26
C GLU A 90 26.24 -14.50 11.80
N THR A 91 25.88 -13.79 12.87
CA THR A 91 26.80 -13.08 13.75
C THR A 91 27.20 -13.96 14.91
#